data_AF-A0A060ZCQ5-F1
#
_entry.id   AF-A0A060ZCQ5-F1
#
_cell.length_a   1.000
_cell.length_b   1.000
_cell.length_c   1.000
_cell.angle_alpha   90.00
_cell.angle_beta   90.00
_cell.angle_gamma   90.00
#
_symmetry.space_group_name_H-M   'P 1'
#
loop_
_entity.id
_entity.type
_entity.pdbx_description
1 polymer ?
#
loop_
_entity_poly.entity_id
_entity_poly.type
_entity_poly.pdbx_seq_one_letter_code
_entity_poly.pdbx_strand_id
1 'polypeptide(L)'
;MLTGSIVTVNVSFCSRATGVVKRIIPAVASTNAVIAAACATEVFKIASSAYIPLNNYMVFNDVDGLYTYTFEAERKENCSSCSQVPQDLHFSPSAKLQEVLDYLTENASLQMKSPAITATLEGKNKTLYLQTVASIEQRTRPNLSKSLKELGLLDGQELAVADVTTPQTLLFKLSFTS
;
A
#
# COMPACT_ATOMS: atom_id res chain seq x y z
N MET A 1 1.36 10.03 10.77
CA MET A 1 0.32 9.73 9.75
C MET A 1 0.50 10.70 8.61
N LEU A 2 1.24 10.30 7.57
CA LEU A 2 1.36 11.08 6.33
C LEU A 2 0.44 10.40 5.32
N THR A 3 -0.82 10.82 5.28
CA THR A 3 -1.75 10.41 4.22
C THR A 3 -1.36 11.21 2.96
N GLY A 4 -0.87 10.50 1.95
CA GLY A 4 -0.51 11.09 0.67
C GLY A 4 -1.76 11.61 -0.04
N SER A 5 -1.85 12.93 -0.22
CA SER A 5 -2.86 13.57 -1.05
C SER A 5 -2.57 13.25 -2.52
N ILE A 6 -3.48 12.54 -3.18
CA ILE A 6 -3.43 12.36 -4.64
C ILE A 6 -4.00 13.63 -5.28
N VAL A 7 -3.12 14.45 -5.86
CA VAL A 7 -3.47 15.64 -6.62
C VAL A 7 -3.52 15.24 -8.10
N THR A 8 -4.72 15.19 -8.67
CA THR A 8 -4.91 15.00 -10.11
C THR A 8 -4.91 16.36 -10.78
N VAL A 9 -3.99 16.59 -11.70
CA VAL A 9 -3.87 17.85 -12.44
C VAL A 9 -4.08 17.58 -13.93
N ASN A 10 -4.94 18.38 -14.56
CA ASN A 10 -5.03 18.59 -16.01
C ASN A 10 -4.56 20.04 -16.24
N VAL A 11 -3.56 20.35 -17.08
CA VAL A 11 -3.73 20.76 -18.50
C VAL A 11 -2.34 20.92 -19.20
N SER A 12 -2.31 20.53 -20.48
CA SER A 12 -1.28 20.51 -21.56
C SER A 12 -0.07 21.46 -21.58
N PHE A 13 1.12 20.88 -21.87
CA PHE A 13 1.78 20.89 -23.20
C PHE A 13 3.04 19.99 -23.14
N CYS A 14 2.96 18.75 -23.63
CA CYS A 14 4.14 17.88 -23.73
C CYS A 14 4.04 17.05 -25.01
N SER A 15 5.15 16.93 -25.76
CA SER A 15 5.19 16.07 -26.95
C SER A 15 4.74 14.65 -26.57
N ARG A 16 3.85 14.06 -27.39
CA ARG A 16 3.15 12.79 -27.07
C ARG A 16 4.12 11.67 -26.66
N ALA A 17 5.32 11.64 -27.24
CA ALA A 17 6.36 10.66 -26.90
C ALA A 17 6.93 10.87 -25.48
N THR A 18 7.31 12.10 -25.12
CA THR A 18 7.86 12.39 -23.77
C THR A 18 6.81 12.25 -22.69
N GLY A 19 5.55 12.58 -22.98
CA GLY A 19 4.43 12.40 -22.06
C GLY A 19 4.20 10.95 -21.66
N VAL A 20 4.19 10.04 -22.65
CA VAL A 20 3.98 8.59 -22.42
C VAL A 20 5.17 7.95 -21.71
N VAL A 21 6.40 8.25 -22.15
CA VAL A 21 7.62 7.63 -21.59
C VAL A 21 7.81 8.01 -20.12
N LYS A 22 7.55 9.26 -19.74
CA LYS A 22 7.77 9.76 -18.37
C LYS A 22 6.51 9.77 -17.51
N ARG A 23 5.35 9.35 -18.03
CA ARG A 23 4.05 9.43 -17.36
C ARG A 23 3.80 10.83 -16.77
N ILE A 24 4.00 11.87 -17.58
CA ILE A 24 3.96 13.27 -17.14
C ILE A 24 2.54 13.63 -16.71
N ILE A 25 2.40 14.11 -15.48
CA ILE A 25 1.20 14.78 -14.98
C ILE A 25 1.37 16.27 -15.30
N PRO A 26 0.46 16.90 -16.06
CA PRO A 26 0.56 18.32 -16.35
C PRO A 26 0.43 19.13 -15.05
N ALA A 27 1.10 20.27 -14.91
CA ALA A 27 1.07 21.05 -13.68
C ALA A 27 1.08 22.57 -13.96
N VAL A 28 0.35 23.33 -13.15
CA VAL A 28 0.31 24.80 -13.20
C VAL A 28 0.59 25.38 -11.81
N ALA A 29 1.16 26.58 -11.75
CA ALA A 29 1.56 27.18 -10.48
C ALA A 29 0.37 27.53 -9.57
N SER A 30 -0.78 27.88 -10.15
CA SER A 30 -2.00 28.27 -9.41
C SER A 30 -2.56 27.13 -8.55
N THR A 31 -2.67 25.92 -9.10
CA THR A 31 -3.19 24.74 -8.37
C THR A 31 -2.28 24.37 -7.22
N ASN A 32 -0.95 24.37 -7.43
CA ASN A 32 0.02 24.12 -6.38
C ASN A 32 -0.02 25.19 -5.28
N ALA A 33 -0.23 26.46 -5.63
CA ALA A 33 -0.34 27.54 -4.65
C ALA A 33 -1.58 27.40 -3.77
N VAL A 34 -2.75 27.04 -4.34
CA VAL A 34 -3.98 26.83 -3.58
C VAL A 34 -3.86 25.66 -2.61
N ILE A 35 -3.32 24.52 -3.07
CA ILE A 35 -3.12 23.35 -2.20
C ILE A 35 -2.08 23.64 -1.11
N ALA A 36 -0.97 24.30 -1.44
CA ALA A 36 0.05 24.67 -0.46
C ALA A 36 -0.50 25.63 0.62
N ALA A 37 -1.32 26.61 0.23
CA ALA A 37 -1.96 27.53 1.16
C ALA A 37 -2.91 26.79 2.14
N ALA A 38 -3.69 25.84 1.65
CA ALA A 38 -4.55 25.01 2.49
C ALA A 38 -3.71 24.18 3.48
N CYS A 39 -2.67 23.48 3.01
CA CYS A 39 -1.78 22.69 3.87
C CYS A 39 -1.07 23.55 4.93
N ALA A 40 -0.54 24.73 4.56
CA ALA A 40 0.13 25.62 5.50
C ALA A 40 -0.83 26.15 6.59
N THR A 41 -2.07 26.42 6.21
CA THR A 41 -3.12 26.84 7.16
C THR A 41 -3.44 25.72 8.14
N GLU A 42 -3.59 24.48 7.68
CA GLU A 42 -3.84 23.33 8.56
C GLU A 42 -2.66 23.04 9.50
N VAL A 43 -1.41 23.16 9.01
CA VAL A 43 -0.22 23.05 9.86
C VAL A 43 -0.22 24.13 10.94
N PHE A 44 -0.57 25.37 10.59
CA PHE A 44 -0.67 26.45 11.57
C PHE A 44 -1.75 26.19 12.62
N LYS A 45 -2.93 25.71 12.20
CA LYS A 45 -4.03 25.33 13.12
C LYS A 45 -3.59 24.24 14.09
N ILE A 46 -2.92 23.19 13.61
CA ILE A 46 -2.43 22.08 14.43
C ILE A 46 -1.34 22.55 15.40
N ALA A 47 -0.39 23.39 14.95
CA ALA A 47 0.73 23.83 15.77
C ALA A 47 0.33 24.84 16.87
N SER A 48 -0.63 25.73 16.57
CA SER A 48 -1.07 26.78 17.49
C SER A 48 -2.31 26.43 18.29
N SER A 49 -3.03 25.36 17.91
CA SER A 49 -4.37 25.04 18.41
C SER A 49 -5.37 26.21 18.32
N ALA A 50 -5.14 27.16 17.40
CA ALA A 50 -5.97 28.36 17.27
C ALA A 50 -7.37 28.06 16.74
N TYR A 51 -7.51 27.03 15.91
CA TYR A 51 -8.77 26.57 15.33
C TYR A 51 -8.79 25.04 15.19
N ILE A 52 -10.00 24.50 15.00
CA ILE A 52 -10.20 23.08 14.69
C ILE A 52 -9.62 22.79 13.29
N PRO A 53 -8.77 21.76 13.14
CA PRO A 53 -8.22 21.38 11.85
C PRO A 53 -9.29 20.78 10.92
N LEU A 54 -9.02 20.79 9.62
CA LEU A 54 -9.84 20.18 8.58
C LEU A 54 -10.02 18.67 8.85
N ASN A 55 -11.25 18.20 8.66
CA ASN A 55 -11.60 16.80 8.83
C ASN A 55 -11.33 15.98 7.55
N ASN A 56 -10.12 15.42 7.47
CA ASN A 56 -9.64 14.41 6.52
C ASN A 56 -9.42 14.83 5.05
N TYR A 57 -10.42 15.35 4.33
CA TYR A 57 -10.32 15.50 2.88
C TYR A 57 -10.88 16.81 2.33
N MET A 58 -10.16 17.37 1.35
CA MET A 58 -10.59 18.51 0.52
C MET A 58 -10.25 18.22 -0.94
N VAL A 59 -11.24 18.37 -1.81
CA VAL A 59 -11.08 18.32 -3.27
C VAL A 59 -11.13 19.75 -3.79
N PHE A 60 -10.20 20.09 -4.69
CA PHE A 60 -10.18 21.35 -5.43
C PHE A 60 -10.23 21.07 -6.93
N ASN A 61 -11.10 21.77 -7.65
CA ASN A 61 -11.21 21.68 -9.10
C ASN A 61 -11.45 23.09 -9.68
N ASP A 62 -10.69 23.43 -10.73
CA ASP A 62 -10.71 24.73 -11.41
C ASP A 62 -11.03 24.64 -12.92
N VAL A 63 -11.59 23.51 -13.39
CA VAL A 63 -11.94 23.31 -14.80
C VAL A 63 -13.16 24.11 -15.24
N ASP A 64 -14.19 24.20 -14.39
CA ASP A 64 -15.40 24.99 -14.65
C ASP A 64 -15.74 25.84 -13.41
N GLY A 65 -15.24 27.07 -13.42
CA GLY A 65 -15.24 27.94 -12.24
C GLY A 65 -14.32 27.41 -11.14
N LEU A 66 -14.58 27.84 -9.89
CA LEU A 66 -13.85 27.38 -8.71
C LEU A 66 -14.76 26.48 -7.89
N TYR A 67 -14.37 25.22 -7.74
CA TYR A 67 -15.11 24.22 -6.97
C TYR A 67 -14.24 23.61 -5.89
N THR A 68 -14.73 23.65 -4.65
CA THR A 68 -14.11 23.00 -3.50
C THR A 68 -15.12 22.15 -2.77
N TYR A 69 -14.76 20.91 -2.44
CA TYR A 69 -15.60 20.00 -1.68
C TYR A 69 -14.80 19.40 -0.52
N THR A 70 -15.28 19.61 0.70
CA THR A 70 -14.71 19.05 1.92
C THR A 70 -15.62 17.97 2.48
N PHE A 71 -15.06 16.81 2.79
CA PHE A 71 -15.80 15.71 3.37
C PHE A 71 -14.90 14.87 4.29
N GLU A 72 -15.52 14.21 5.25
CA GLU A 72 -14.85 13.29 6.14
C GLU A 72 -14.73 11.92 5.45
N ALA A 73 -13.50 11.56 5.06
CA ALA A 73 -13.23 10.22 4.56
C ALA A 73 -13.25 9.23 5.72
N GLU A 74 -14.10 8.21 5.62
CA GLU A 74 -14.23 7.16 6.64
C GLU A 74 -12.95 6.30 6.72
N ARG A 75 -12.53 5.99 7.95
CA ARG A 75 -11.43 5.07 8.19
C ARG A 75 -11.89 3.65 7.90
N LYS A 76 -11.18 2.96 7.01
CA LYS A 76 -11.34 1.51 6.85
C LYS A 76 -10.74 0.78 8.04
N GLU A 77 -11.58 0.09 8.81
CA GLU A 77 -11.16 -0.70 9.97
C GLU A 77 -10.20 -1.84 9.60
N ASN A 78 -10.34 -2.39 8.40
CA ASN A 78 -9.48 -3.45 7.86
C ASN A 78 -8.31 -2.93 7.00
N CYS A 79 -7.88 -1.67 7.18
CA CYS A 79 -6.79 -1.09 6.40
C CYS A 79 -5.44 -1.76 6.71
N SER A 80 -4.76 -2.31 5.71
CA SER A 80 -3.46 -2.95 5.87
C SER A 80 -2.39 -2.06 6.51
N SER A 81 -2.46 -0.73 6.32
CA SER A 81 -1.41 0.19 6.80
C SER A 81 -1.67 0.79 8.17
N CYS A 82 -2.92 1.13 8.51
CA CYS A 82 -3.24 1.84 9.76
C CYS A 82 -4.05 1.01 10.76
N SER A 83 -4.57 -0.15 10.36
CA SER A 83 -5.10 -1.12 11.32
C SER A 83 -3.93 -1.91 11.90
N GLN A 84 -3.88 -2.04 13.22
CA GLN A 84 -2.89 -2.89 13.91
C GLN A 84 -3.37 -4.34 14.02
N VAL A 85 -4.42 -4.69 13.29
CA VAL A 85 -5.03 -6.02 13.31
C VAL A 85 -4.44 -6.82 12.15
N PRO A 86 -3.86 -8.01 12.41
CA PRO A 86 -3.41 -8.89 11.34
C PRO A 86 -4.57 -9.21 10.38
N GLN A 87 -4.33 -9.12 9.08
CA GLN A 87 -5.35 -9.50 8.09
C GLN A 87 -5.38 -11.02 7.93
N ASP A 88 -6.57 -11.60 7.94
CA ASP A 88 -6.75 -13.04 7.71
C ASP A 88 -6.59 -13.37 6.22
N LEU A 89 -5.77 -14.38 5.94
CA LEU A 89 -5.54 -14.94 4.62
C LEU A 89 -6.16 -16.33 4.55
N HIS A 90 -7.15 -16.50 3.69
CA HIS A 90 -7.83 -17.78 3.50
C HIS A 90 -7.25 -18.53 2.31
N PHE A 91 -6.58 -19.65 2.58
CA PHE A 91 -6.01 -20.52 1.55
C PHE A 91 -6.26 -21.99 1.89
N SER A 92 -6.27 -22.86 0.89
CA SER A 92 -6.29 -24.30 1.14
C SER A 92 -4.90 -24.79 1.60
N PRO A 93 -4.81 -25.87 2.39
CA PRO A 93 -3.51 -26.43 2.80
C PRO A 93 -2.64 -26.90 1.63
N SER A 94 -3.28 -27.25 0.50
CA SER A 94 -2.64 -27.69 -0.74
C SER A 94 -2.26 -26.54 -1.67
N ALA A 95 -2.69 -25.31 -1.37
CA ALA A 95 -2.33 -24.13 -2.14
C ALA A 95 -0.81 -23.96 -2.20
N LYS A 96 -0.31 -23.47 -3.34
CA LYS A 96 1.11 -23.17 -3.51
C LYS A 96 1.45 -21.80 -2.95
N LEU A 97 2.71 -21.62 -2.55
CA LEU A 97 3.20 -20.31 -2.15
C LEU A 97 3.08 -19.27 -3.28
N GLN A 98 3.16 -19.70 -4.54
CA GLN A 98 2.90 -18.84 -5.70
C GLN A 98 1.50 -18.20 -5.65
N GLU A 99 0.45 -18.95 -5.29
CA GLU A 99 -0.91 -18.42 -5.23
C GLU A 99 -1.06 -17.33 -4.16
N VAL A 100 -0.33 -17.47 -3.04
CA VAL A 100 -0.28 -16.43 -1.99
C VAL A 100 0.42 -15.18 -2.52
N LEU A 101 1.52 -15.34 -3.27
CA LEU A 101 2.25 -14.22 -3.88
C LEU A 101 1.39 -13.47 -4.90
N ASP A 102 0.67 -14.22 -5.74
CA ASP A 102 -0.22 -13.67 -6.76
C ASP A 102 -1.37 -12.91 -6.09
N TYR A 103 -1.97 -13.47 -5.02
CA TYR A 103 -2.99 -12.78 -4.23
C TYR A 103 -2.50 -11.45 -3.64
N LEU A 104 -1.30 -11.42 -3.05
CA LEU A 104 -0.72 -10.19 -2.47
C LEU A 104 -0.46 -9.11 -3.55
N THR A 105 -0.22 -9.54 -4.78
CA THR A 105 0.09 -8.65 -5.93
C THR A 105 -1.18 -8.16 -6.62
N GLU A 106 -2.16 -9.04 -6.84
CA GLU A 106 -3.37 -8.76 -7.62
C GLU A 106 -4.50 -8.13 -6.78
N ASN A 107 -4.53 -8.36 -5.47
CA ASN A 107 -5.60 -7.84 -4.63
C ASN A 107 -5.61 -6.32 -4.63
N ALA A 108 -6.72 -5.72 -5.04
CA ALA A 108 -6.88 -4.28 -5.18
C ALA A 108 -6.66 -3.48 -3.87
N SER A 109 -6.78 -4.14 -2.71
CA SER A 109 -6.55 -3.52 -1.41
C SER A 109 -5.08 -3.50 -0.99
N LEU A 110 -4.24 -4.36 -1.58
CA LEU A 110 -2.84 -4.54 -1.21
C LEU A 110 -1.89 -4.05 -2.31
N GLN A 111 -2.15 -4.42 -3.58
CA GLN A 111 -1.38 -4.03 -4.78
C GLN A 111 0.14 -3.99 -4.56
N MET A 112 0.69 -5.02 -3.90
CA MET A 112 2.11 -5.08 -3.57
C MET A 112 2.94 -5.29 -4.83
N LYS A 113 4.14 -4.71 -4.89
CA LYS A 113 4.98 -4.76 -6.10
C LYS A 113 5.92 -5.95 -6.12
N SER A 114 6.58 -6.23 -5.00
CA SER A 114 7.54 -7.31 -4.84
C SER A 114 7.53 -7.81 -3.40
N PRO A 115 6.45 -8.48 -2.97
CA PRO A 115 6.29 -8.89 -1.58
C PRO A 115 7.32 -9.95 -1.18
N ALA A 116 7.91 -9.75 -0.01
CA ALA A 116 8.82 -10.65 0.66
C ALA A 116 8.08 -11.34 1.80
N ILE A 117 8.00 -12.67 1.78
CA ILE A 117 7.23 -13.45 2.74
C ILE A 117 8.18 -14.17 3.69
N THR A 118 8.01 -13.93 4.98
CA THR A 118 8.77 -14.55 6.07
C THR A 118 7.81 -15.15 7.09
N ALA A 119 8.22 -16.26 7.71
CA ALA A 119 7.41 -16.96 8.70
C ALA A 119 8.28 -17.49 9.83
N THR A 120 7.72 -17.53 11.04
CA THR A 120 8.39 -18.12 12.21
C THR A 120 8.12 -19.61 12.24
N LEU A 121 9.11 -20.44 11.90
CA LEU A 121 9.02 -21.89 11.92
C LEU A 121 9.93 -22.45 13.01
N GLU A 122 9.41 -23.30 13.89
CA GLU A 122 10.16 -23.95 14.97
C GLU A 122 11.01 -22.96 15.81
N GLY A 123 10.46 -21.76 16.08
CA GLY A 123 11.13 -20.72 16.86
C GLY A 123 12.22 -19.94 16.12
N LYS A 124 12.40 -20.16 14.80
CA LYS A 124 13.33 -19.40 13.95
C LYS A 124 12.60 -18.71 12.81
N ASN A 125 13.00 -17.48 12.50
CA ASN A 125 12.49 -16.76 11.33
C ASN A 125 13.08 -17.36 10.06
N LYS A 126 12.21 -17.94 9.22
CA LYS A 126 12.58 -18.50 7.92
C LYS A 126 11.99 -17.64 6.82
N THR A 127 12.83 -17.26 5.87
CA THR A 127 12.41 -16.59 4.64
C THR A 127 11.80 -17.62 3.69
N LEU A 128 10.52 -17.45 3.35
CA LEU A 128 9.82 -18.32 2.41
C LEU A 128 10.15 -17.91 0.97
N TYR A 129 10.06 -16.62 0.69
CA TYR A 129 10.37 -16.02 -0.60
C TYR A 129 10.82 -14.56 -0.45
N LEU A 130 11.87 -14.17 -1.18
CA LEU A 130 12.37 -12.79 -1.23
C LEU A 130 12.99 -12.53 -2.61
N GLN A 131 12.42 -11.57 -3.34
CA GLN A 131 12.89 -11.20 -4.69
C GLN A 131 13.99 -10.11 -4.68
N THR A 132 14.05 -9.28 -3.64
CA THR A 132 14.93 -8.10 -3.61
C THR A 132 16.43 -8.43 -3.66
N VAL A 133 16.82 -9.62 -3.18
CA VAL A 133 18.22 -10.05 -3.11
C VAL A 133 18.42 -11.31 -3.93
N ALA A 134 19.14 -11.19 -5.06
CA ALA A 134 19.30 -12.27 -6.04
C ALA A 134 19.83 -13.60 -5.45
N SER A 135 20.74 -13.53 -4.48
CA SER A 135 21.28 -14.73 -3.82
C SER A 135 20.23 -15.46 -2.96
N ILE A 136 19.29 -14.72 -2.35
CA ILE A 136 18.21 -15.28 -1.55
C ILE A 136 17.06 -15.73 -2.46
N GLU A 137 16.77 -14.98 -3.52
CA GLU A 137 15.78 -15.36 -4.53
C GLU A 137 16.09 -16.74 -5.10
N GLN A 138 17.32 -16.98 -5.57
CA GLN A 138 17.73 -18.28 -6.12
C GLN A 138 17.52 -19.44 -5.14
N ARG A 139 17.75 -19.21 -3.84
CA ARG A 139 17.58 -20.23 -2.79
C ARG A 139 16.12 -20.45 -2.40
N THR A 140 15.28 -19.42 -2.51
CA THR A 140 13.88 -19.45 -2.10
C THR A 140 12.90 -19.74 -3.24
N ARG A 141 13.32 -19.54 -4.50
CA ARG A 141 12.52 -19.83 -5.70
C ARG A 141 11.94 -21.25 -5.74
N PRO A 142 12.64 -22.31 -5.29
CA PRO A 142 12.05 -23.66 -5.23
C PRO A 142 10.90 -23.80 -4.23
N ASN A 143 10.70 -22.85 -3.30
CA ASN A 143 9.59 -22.87 -2.36
C ASN A 143 8.28 -22.39 -3.00
N LEU A 144 8.33 -21.67 -4.11
CA LEU A 144 7.14 -21.17 -4.81
C LEU A 144 6.24 -22.30 -5.32
N SER A 145 6.83 -23.41 -5.75
CA SER A 145 6.11 -24.59 -6.25
C SER A 145 5.62 -25.53 -5.15
N LYS A 146 6.07 -25.34 -3.91
CA LYS A 146 5.69 -26.19 -2.77
C LYS A 146 4.37 -25.74 -2.18
N SER A 147 3.63 -26.71 -1.62
CA SER A 147 2.39 -26.42 -0.91
C SER A 147 2.65 -25.77 0.46
N LEU A 148 1.68 -25.04 1.00
CA LEU A 148 1.78 -24.43 2.34
C LEU A 148 2.04 -25.49 3.42
N LYS A 149 1.45 -26.68 3.28
CA LYS A 149 1.70 -27.83 4.15
C LYS A 149 3.12 -28.38 4.05
N GLU A 150 3.70 -28.47 2.85
CA GLU A 150 5.10 -28.90 2.66
C GLU A 150 6.11 -27.88 3.23
N LEU A 151 5.74 -26.61 3.26
CA LEU A 151 6.56 -25.55 3.85
C LEU A 151 6.53 -25.57 5.39
N GLY A 152 5.68 -26.39 5.98
CA GLY A 152 5.52 -26.52 7.44
C GLY A 152 4.68 -25.41 8.05
N LEU A 153 3.86 -24.71 7.26
CA LEU A 153 2.96 -23.67 7.77
C LEU A 153 1.76 -24.31 8.47
N LEU A 154 1.43 -23.76 9.64
CA LEU A 154 0.31 -24.20 10.46
C LEU A 154 -0.87 -23.24 10.31
N ASP A 155 -2.06 -23.75 10.60
CA ASP A 155 -3.27 -22.91 10.69
C ASP A 155 -3.14 -21.90 11.83
N GLY A 156 -3.53 -20.66 11.58
CA GLY A 156 -3.41 -19.53 12.51
C GLY A 156 -2.01 -18.93 12.62
N GLN A 157 -1.04 -19.37 11.81
CA GLN A 157 0.32 -18.85 11.84
C GLN A 157 0.41 -17.44 11.23
N GLU A 158 1.23 -16.58 11.84
CA GLU A 158 1.52 -15.25 11.32
C GLU A 158 2.60 -15.29 10.23
N LEU A 159 2.28 -14.66 9.10
CA LEU A 159 3.16 -14.39 7.99
C LEU A 159 3.54 -12.91 8.03
N ALA A 160 4.83 -12.64 8.09
CA ALA A 160 5.39 -11.31 8.01
C ALA A 160 5.75 -11.00 6.55
N VAL A 161 5.01 -10.06 5.97
CA VAL A 161 5.16 -9.62 4.58
C VAL A 161 5.76 -8.22 4.54
N ALA A 162 6.90 -8.08 3.88
CA ALA A 162 7.53 -6.78 3.64
C ALA A 162 7.51 -6.47 2.15
N ASP A 163 7.22 -5.24 1.76
CA ASP A 163 7.21 -4.82 0.36
C ASP A 163 7.77 -3.41 0.19
N VAL A 164 8.11 -3.02 -1.03
CA VAL A 164 8.59 -1.67 -1.36
C VAL A 164 7.46 -0.63 -1.25
N THR A 165 6.19 -1.05 -1.32
CA THR A 165 5.03 -0.17 -1.18
C THR A 165 4.80 0.33 0.25
N THR A 166 5.20 -0.43 1.26
CA THR A 166 4.97 -0.11 2.68
C THR A 166 6.27 -0.19 3.49
N PRO A 167 6.65 0.88 4.23
CA PRO A 167 7.87 0.86 5.05
C PRO A 167 7.77 -0.06 6.26
N GLN A 168 6.55 -0.42 6.67
CA GLN A 168 6.28 -1.32 7.78
C GLN A 168 5.99 -2.73 7.26
N THR A 169 6.45 -3.73 8.01
CA THR A 169 6.11 -5.13 7.77
C THR A 169 4.66 -5.38 8.14
N LEU A 170 3.90 -5.91 7.19
CA LEU A 170 2.51 -6.27 7.39
C LEU A 170 2.42 -7.70 7.93
N LEU A 171 1.58 -7.88 8.94
CA LEU A 171 1.32 -9.19 9.53
C LEU A 171 0.01 -9.73 8.99
N PHE A 172 0.07 -10.94 8.48
CA PHE A 172 -1.08 -11.68 7.98
C PHE A 172 -1.25 -12.95 8.79
N LYS A 173 -2.48 -13.27 9.17
CA LYS A 173 -2.78 -14.52 9.84
C LYS A 173 -3.29 -15.53 8.82
N LEU A 174 -2.56 -16.62 8.66
CA LEU A 174 -2.97 -17.68 7.74
C LEU A 174 -4.13 -18.47 8.34
N SER A 175 -5.22 -18.63 7.61
CA SER A 175 -6.37 -19.45 7.97
C SER A 175 -6.62 -20.49 6.88
N PHE A 176 -6.54 -21.76 7.25
CA PHE A 176 -6.81 -22.86 6.32
C PHE A 176 -8.31 -23.13 6.22
N THR A 177 -8.89 -22.77 5.08
CA THR A 177 -10.24 -23.19 4.71
C THR A 177 -10.17 -24.59 4.08
N SER A 178 -10.85 -25.56 4.70
CA SER A 178 -10.96 -26.95 4.18
C SER A 178 -11.91 -27.05 2.99
#